data_AF-A0A7K4FLT4-F1
#
_entry.id   AF-A0A7K4FLT4-F1
#
_cell.length_a   1.000
_cell.length_b   1.000
_cell.length_c   1.000
_cell.angle_alpha   90.00
_cell.angle_beta   90.00
_cell.angle_gamma   90.00
#
_symmetry.space_group_name_H-M   'P 1'
#
loop_
_entity.id
_entity.type
_entity.pdbx_description
1 polymer ?
#
loop_
_entity_poly.entity_id
_entity_poly.type
_entity_poly.pdbx_seq_one_letter_code
_entity_poly.pdbx_strand_id
1 'polypeptide(L)' 'MNNVFQYFKSQQDSMLSDLKSLVEMETPSTDKVLLDKFAGYMAGYLKENLGIAPEIIKSESAGNDLRLAIKGKSDNQIL' A
#
# COMPACT_ATOMS: atom_id res chain seq x y z
N MET A 1 -2.80 19.97 -17.15
CA MET A 1 -1.67 19.19 -16.57
C MET A 1 -1.02 19.86 -15.35
N ASN A 2 -1.09 21.20 -15.18
CA ASN A 2 -0.52 21.87 -14.00
C ASN A 2 -1.10 21.40 -12.65
N ASN A 3 -2.38 21.02 -12.59
CA ASN A 3 -3.03 20.66 -11.31
C ASN A 3 -2.47 19.37 -10.70
N VAL A 4 -2.11 18.38 -11.51
CA VAL A 4 -1.56 17.10 -11.02
C VAL A 4 -0.14 17.31 -10.48
N PHE A 5 0.69 18.07 -11.21
CA PHE A 5 2.03 18.40 -10.75
C PHE A 5 2.02 19.19 -9.45
N GLN A 6 1.19 20.24 -9.36
CA GLN A 6 1.06 21.04 -8.14
C GLN A 6 0.52 20.22 -6.97
N TYR A 7 -0.42 19.31 -7.24
CA TYR A 7 -0.89 18.35 -6.25
C TYR A 7 0.26 17.50 -5.70
N PHE A 8 1.03 16.80 -6.54
CA PHE A 8 2.16 16.00 -6.06
C PHE A 8 3.23 16.83 -5.36
N LYS A 9 3.48 18.06 -5.81
CA LYS A 9 4.41 18.97 -5.14
C LYS A 9 3.93 19.35 -3.75
N SER A 10 2.62 19.56 -3.56
CA SER A 10 2.03 19.83 -2.25
C SER A 10 2.06 18.63 -1.29
N GLN A 11 2.13 17.40 -1.83
CA GLN A 11 2.18 16.16 -1.04
C GLN A 11 3.61 15.68 -0.79
N GLN A 12 4.64 16.43 -1.22
CA GLN A 12 6.03 15.97 -1.19
C GLN A 12 6.50 15.59 0.23
N ASP A 13 6.19 16.41 1.22
CA ASP A 13 6.62 16.16 2.60
C ASP A 13 5.91 14.94 3.20
N SER A 14 4.63 14.74 2.88
CA SER A 14 3.88 13.54 3.25
C SER A 14 4.48 12.28 2.62
N MET A 15 4.79 12.32 1.32
CA MET A 15 5.45 11.19 0.63
C MET A 15 6.83 10.86 1.22
N LEU A 16 7.60 11.89 1.63
CA LEU A 16 8.88 11.69 2.30
C LEU A 16 8.71 11.07 3.69
N SER A 17 7.70 11.51 4.45
CA SER A 17 7.37 10.93 5.74
C SER A 17 6.96 9.46 5.61
N ASP A 18 6.11 9.15 4.64
CA ASP A 18 5.67 7.77 4.37
C ASP A 18 6.88 6.88 4.01
N LEU A 19 7.74 7.35 3.09
CA LEU A 19 8.95 6.61 2.71
C LEU A 19 9.85 6.33 3.92
N LYS A 20 10.03 7.33 4.80
CA LYS A 20 10.80 7.16 6.04
C LYS A 20 10.19 6.07 6.91
N SER A 21 8.88 6.12 7.18
CA SER A 21 8.19 5.10 7.97
C SER A 21 8.34 3.69 7.37
N LEU A 22 8.24 3.55 6.04
CA LEU A 22 8.40 2.26 5.36
C LEU A 22 9.83 1.70 5.51
N VAL A 23 10.86 2.55 5.42
CA VAL A 23 12.26 2.13 5.57
C VAL A 23 12.59 1.75 7.02
N GLU A 24 12.09 2.51 7.99
CA GLU A 24 12.35 2.27 9.42
C GLU A 24 11.69 1.00 9.96
N MET A 25 10.71 0.43 9.25
CA MET A 25 10.04 -0.81 9.65
C MET A 25 10.84 -2.10 9.37
N GLU A 26 11.97 -2.02 8.65
CA GLU A 26 12.86 -3.14 8.25
C GLU A 26 12.14 -4.39 7.70
N THR A 27 12.34 -4.70 6.42
CA THR A 27 11.69 -5.84 5.74
C THR A 27 12.68 -6.85 5.15
N PRO A 28 13.58 -7.44 5.95
CA PRO A 28 14.51 -8.44 5.44
C PRO A 28 13.73 -9.67 4.95
N SER A 29 14.01 -10.14 3.73
CA SER A 29 13.25 -11.22 3.09
C SER A 29 13.30 -12.56 3.84
N THR A 30 14.22 -12.72 4.79
CA THR A 30 14.40 -13.92 5.60
C THR A 30 13.63 -13.88 6.92
N ASP A 31 13.07 -12.74 7.31
CA ASP A 31 12.31 -12.61 8.56
C ASP A 31 10.81 -12.51 8.28
N LYS A 32 10.13 -13.66 8.36
CA LYS A 32 8.69 -13.74 8.15
C LYS A 32 7.89 -12.85 9.11
N VAL A 33 8.32 -12.74 10.37
CA VAL A 33 7.56 -12.01 11.40
C VAL A 33 7.54 -10.52 11.08
N LEU A 34 8.68 -9.98 10.65
CA LEU A 34 8.76 -8.58 10.22
C LEU A 34 7.96 -8.34 8.94
N LEU A 35 8.03 -9.25 7.96
CA LEU A 35 7.25 -9.13 6.73
C LEU A 35 5.74 -9.21 6.98
N ASP A 36 5.28 -10.08 7.88
CA ASP A 36 3.86 -10.19 8.24
C ASP A 36 3.35 -8.92 8.94
N LYS A 37 4.18 -8.33 9.83
CA LYS A 37 3.87 -7.04 10.46
C LYS A 37 3.79 -5.92 9.43
N PHE A 38 4.72 -5.89 8.48
CA PHE A 38 4.74 -4.90 7.42
C PHE A 38 3.51 -5.03 6.51
N ALA A 39 3.09 -6.24 6.14
CA ALA A 39 1.84 -6.47 5.41
C ALA A 39 0.62 -5.96 6.19
N GLY A 40 0.58 -6.19 7.51
CA GLY A 40 -0.46 -5.64 8.38
C GLY A 40 -0.48 -4.11 8.42
N TYR A 41 0.68 -3.48 8.53
CA TYR A 41 0.82 -2.01 8.46
C TYR A 41 0.31 -1.48 7.11
N MET A 42 0.78 -2.06 6.00
CA MET A 42 0.37 -1.64 4.66
C MET A 42 -1.13 -1.82 4.43
N ALA A 43 -1.75 -2.84 5.03
CA ALA A 43 -3.20 -3.01 4.98
C ALA A 43 -3.95 -1.84 5.64
N GLY A 44 -3.45 -1.34 6.77
CA GLY A 44 -3.98 -0.14 7.42
C GLY A 44 -3.76 1.12 6.59
N TYR A 45 -2.51 1.32 6.13
CA TYR A 45 -2.13 2.47 5.31
C TYR A 45 -3.00 2.59 4.04
N LEU A 46 -3.24 1.49 3.34
CA LEU A 46 -4.06 1.46 2.12
C LEU A 46 -5.53 1.74 2.42
N LYS A 47 -6.05 1.25 3.55
CA LYS A 47 -7.42 1.54 3.98
C LYS A 47 -7.60 3.02 4.32
N GLU A 48 -6.64 3.63 5.02
CA GLU A 48 -6.71 5.04 5.41
C GLU A 48 -6.60 5.98 4.20
N ASN A 49 -5.67 5.70 3.28
CA ASN A 49 -5.40 6.61 2.16
C ASN A 49 -6.30 6.39 0.94
N LEU A 50 -6.74 5.15 0.69
CA LEU A 50 -7.55 4.81 -0.49
C LEU A 50 -9.00 4.44 -0.15
N GLY A 51 -9.34 4.25 1.13
CA GLY A 51 -10.66 3.77 1.55
C GLY A 51 -10.92 2.30 1.18
N ILE A 52 -9.90 1.56 0.75
CA ILE A 52 -10.01 0.17 0.30
C ILE A 52 -9.35 -0.74 1.33
N ALA A 53 -10.08 -1.73 1.81
CA ALA A 53 -9.51 -2.78 2.65
C ALA A 53 -8.87 -3.88 1.77
N PRO A 54 -7.54 -4.07 1.81
CA PRO A 54 -6.90 -5.18 1.12
C PRO A 54 -7.26 -6.53 1.74
N GLU A 55 -7.26 -7.56 0.91
CA GLU A 55 -7.21 -8.96 1.35
C GLU A 55 -5.76 -9.32 1.73
N ILE A 56 -5.56 -9.86 2.94
CA ILE A 56 -4.27 -10.41 3.36
C ILE A 56 -4.25 -11.90 3.01
N ILE A 57 -3.35 -12.29 2.12
CA ILE A 57 -3.15 -13.68 1.71
C ILE A 57 -1.97 -14.24 2.50
N LYS A 58 -2.24 -15.26 3.32
CA LYS A 58 -1.21 -15.86 4.18
C LYS A 58 -0.23 -16.68 3.35
N SER A 59 1.05 -16.49 3.63
CA SER A 59 2.13 -17.33 3.10
C SER A 59 2.73 -18.19 4.21
N GLU A 60 3.06 -19.44 3.90
CA GLU A 60 3.66 -20.38 4.87
C GLU A 60 5.16 -20.14 5.05
N SER A 61 5.87 -19.85 3.96
CA SER A 61 7.33 -19.74 3.95
C SER A 61 7.87 -18.32 3.80
N ALA A 62 7.01 -17.35 3.48
CA ALA A 62 7.37 -15.95 3.30
C ALA A 62 6.38 -15.02 4.04
N GLY A 63 6.61 -13.71 3.92
CA GLY A 63 5.66 -12.71 4.38
C GLY A 63 4.29 -12.82 3.70
N ASN A 64 3.25 -12.35 4.37
CA ASN A 64 1.90 -12.29 3.79
C ASN A 64 1.85 -11.32 2.59
N ASP A 65 1.08 -11.70 1.57
CA ASP A 65 0.80 -10.85 0.42
C ASP A 65 -0.45 -9.98 0.65
N LEU A 66 -0.51 -8.86 -0.05
CA LEU A 66 -1.70 -8.00 -0.08
C LEU A 66 -2.31 -7.97 -1.48
N ARG A 67 -3.61 -8.22 -1.56
CA ARG A 67 -4.39 -8.06 -2.80
C ARG A 67 -5.41 -6.93 -2.63
N LEU A 68 -5.47 -6.06 -3.64
CA LEU A 68 -6.41 -4.94 -3.70
C LEU A 68 -7.24 -4.99 -4.98
N ALA A 69 -8.51 -4.63 -4.85
CA ALA A 69 -9.42 -4.41 -5.98
C ALA A 69 -9.80 -2.93 -6.02
N ILE A 70 -9.35 -2.23 -7.05
CA ILE A 70 -9.72 -0.83 -7.31
C ILE A 70 -10.80 -0.86 -8.38
N LYS A 71 -12.04 -0.49 -8.03
CA LYS A 71 -13.15 -0.42 -8.98
C LYS A 71 -12.97 0.75 -9.93
N GLY A 72 -13.01 0.48 -11.23
CA GLY A 72 -12.99 1.51 -12.26
C GLY A 72 -14.40 2.01 -12.57
N LYS A 73 -14.54 3.22 -13.13
CA LYS A 73 -15.81 3.65 -13.75
C LYS A 73 -16.19 2.80 -14.97
N SER A 74 -15.26 2.01 -15.50
CA SER A 74 -15.41 1.18 -16.71
C SER A 74 -15.89 -0.24 -16.43
N ASP A 75 -16.17 -0.62 -15.17
CA ASP A 75 -16.53 -1.99 -14.79
C ASP A 75 -17.92 -2.44 -15.35
N ASN A 76 -18.62 -1.55 -16.08
CA ASN A 76 -19.84 -1.83 -16.86
C ASN A 76 -19.56 -2.08 -18.36
N GLN A 77 -18.34 -2.42 -18.76
CA GLN A 77 -18.07 -2.81 -20.15
C GLN A 77 -18.58 -4.24 -20.39
N ILE A 78 -19.88 -4.34 -20.67
CA ILE A 78 -20.50 -5.52 -21.28
C ILE A 78 -19.95 -5.62 -22.70
N LEU A 79 -19.24 -6.70 -23.00
CA LEU A 79 -18.94 -7.14 -24.37
C LEU A 79 -20.22 -7.57 -25.08
#